data_AF-A0A655RQR4-F1
#
_entry.id   AF-A0A655RQR4-F1
#
_cell.length_a   1.000
_cell.length_b   1.000
_cell.length_c   1.000
_cell.angle_alpha   90.00
_cell.angle_beta   90.00
_cell.angle_gamma   90.00
#
_symmetry.space_group_name_H-M   'P 1'
#
loop_
_entity.id
_entity.type
_entity.pdbx_description
1 polymer ?
#
loop_
_entity_poly.entity_id
_entity_poly.type
_entity_poly.pdbx_seq_one_letter_code
_entity_poly.pdbx_strand_id
1 'polypeptide(L)'
;MLTAISFGILTFAVSTVGEEAIIRPEVFLVIHFFQAFAEVVVGSLVVAFILSVAPKQIENFSVSLFYIAMALSGIIGAVFSTSIALEKGQVVTQQIVQIIYGDYFKLLTVLAVVMVGVALLASVLIRKMLAAADVNSPSIQDKQA
;
A
#
# COMPACT_ATOMS: atom_id res chain seq x y z
N MET A 1 -1.07 4.77 -5.67
CA MET A 1 -2.12 5.66 -6.23
C MET A 1 -3.47 4.96 -6.24
N LEU A 2 -3.58 3.76 -6.84
CA LEU A 2 -4.84 3.01 -6.91
C LEU A 2 -5.47 2.70 -5.54
N THR A 3 -4.67 2.34 -4.54
CA THR A 3 -5.13 2.16 -3.15
C THR A 3 -5.72 3.44 -2.55
N ALA A 4 -5.14 4.61 -2.86
CA ALA A 4 -5.67 5.89 -2.39
C ALA A 4 -7.01 6.23 -3.07
N ILE A 5 -7.17 5.86 -4.35
CA ILE A 5 -8.45 5.98 -5.07
C ILE A 5 -9.50 5.05 -4.45
N SER A 6 -9.16 3.79 -4.19
CA SER A 6 -10.02 2.81 -3.50
C SER A 6 -10.52 3.36 -2.16
N PHE A 7 -9.60 3.76 -1.28
CA PHE A 7 -9.96 4.31 0.02
C PHE A 7 -10.74 5.62 -0.08
N GLY A 8 -10.41 6.50 -1.04
CA GLY A 8 -11.15 7.74 -1.26
C GLY A 8 -12.61 7.49 -1.64
N ILE A 9 -12.86 6.53 -2.54
CA ILE A 9 -14.22 6.12 -2.93
C ILE A 9 -14.95 5.50 -1.72
N LEU A 10 -14.26 4.66 -0.95
CA LEU A 10 -14.82 4.03 0.25
C LEU A 10 -15.17 5.06 1.33
N THR A 11 -14.29 6.03 1.62
CA THR A 11 -14.56 7.13 2.55
C THR A 11 -15.80 7.89 2.11
N PHE A 12 -15.88 8.27 0.84
CA PHE A 12 -17.04 8.99 0.32
C PHE A 12 -18.33 8.16 0.46
N ALA A 13 -18.30 6.89 0.05
CA ALA A 13 -19.45 6.00 0.12
C ALA A 13 -19.96 5.79 1.56
N VAL A 14 -19.05 5.66 2.52
CA VAL A 14 -19.38 5.49 3.94
C VAL A 14 -19.89 6.79 4.55
N SER A 15 -19.30 7.95 4.22
CA SER A 15 -19.78 9.26 4.68
C SER A 15 -21.17 9.61 4.16
N THR A 16 -21.58 9.06 3.01
CA THR A 16 -22.91 9.28 2.40
C THR A 16 -23.87 8.10 2.59
N VAL A 17 -23.57 7.15 3.48
CA VAL A 17 -24.40 5.96 3.65
C VAL A 17 -25.78 6.31 4.25
N GLY A 18 -26.83 5.66 3.74
CA GLY A 18 -28.22 5.86 4.19
C GLY A 18 -28.54 5.16 5.51
N GLU A 19 -29.80 5.25 5.96
CA GLU A 19 -30.27 4.74 7.26
C GLU A 19 -30.01 3.23 7.45
N GLU A 20 -30.06 2.44 6.38
CA GLU A 20 -29.79 1.00 6.43
C GLU A 20 -28.30 0.65 6.51
N ALA A 21 -27.40 1.64 6.45
CA ALA A 21 -25.95 1.46 6.51
C ALA A 21 -25.36 0.50 5.44
N ILE A 22 -26.06 0.33 4.30
CA ILE A 22 -25.64 -0.54 3.20
C ILE A 22 -24.86 0.25 2.15
N ILE A 23 -23.68 -0.25 1.79
CA ILE A 23 -22.93 0.21 0.61
C ILE A 23 -23.48 -0.51 -0.62
N ARG A 24 -23.78 0.25 -1.67
CA ARG A 24 -24.29 -0.31 -2.94
C ARG A 24 -23.28 -1.30 -3.54
N PRO A 25 -23.73 -2.46 -4.05
CA PRO A 25 -22.84 -3.49 -4.60
C PRO A 25 -21.90 -2.98 -5.71
N GLU A 26 -22.35 -2.04 -6.53
CA GLU A 26 -21.56 -1.47 -7.62
C GLU A 26 -20.37 -0.66 -7.08
N VAL A 27 -20.59 0.11 -6.00
CA VAL A 27 -19.52 0.88 -5.35
C VAL A 27 -18.52 -0.09 -4.70
N PHE A 28 -19.02 -1.13 -4.03
CA PHE A 28 -18.18 -2.16 -3.43
C PHE A 28 -17.27 -2.84 -4.46
N LEU A 29 -17.82 -3.15 -5.64
CA LEU A 29 -17.06 -3.73 -6.76
C LEU A 29 -15.96 -2.78 -7.25
N VAL A 30 -16.27 -1.50 -7.43
CA VAL A 30 -15.29 -0.50 -7.89
C VAL A 30 -14.14 -0.34 -6.88
N ILE A 31 -14.44 -0.30 -5.58
CA ILE A 31 -13.44 -0.23 -4.51
C ILE A 31 -12.51 -1.44 -4.58
N HIS A 32 -13.07 -2.66 -4.60
CA HIS A 32 -12.28 -3.88 -4.63
C HIS A 32 -11.51 -4.06 -5.93
N PHE A 33 -12.04 -3.59 -7.05
CA PHE A 33 -11.34 -3.60 -8.33
C PHE A 33 -10.02 -2.81 -8.24
N PHE A 34 -10.06 -1.58 -7.74
CA PHE A 34 -8.85 -0.77 -7.58
C PHE A 34 -7.88 -1.36 -6.55
N GLN A 35 -8.41 -1.94 -5.47
CA GLN A 35 -7.59 -2.51 -4.41
C GLN A 35 -6.87 -3.80 -4.88
N ALA A 36 -7.59 -4.73 -5.49
CA ALA A 36 -7.02 -5.97 -6.02
C ALA A 36 -6.00 -5.67 -7.13
N PHE A 37 -6.29 -4.72 -8.02
CA PHE A 37 -5.34 -4.34 -9.05
C PHE A 37 -4.06 -3.73 -8.46
N ALA A 38 -4.18 -2.87 -7.44
CA ALA A 38 -3.02 -2.31 -6.75
C ALA A 38 -2.14 -3.40 -6.13
N GLU A 39 -2.78 -4.38 -5.48
CA GLU A 39 -2.11 -5.49 -4.83
C GLU A 39 -1.33 -6.35 -5.83
N VAL A 40 -1.93 -6.70 -6.97
CA VAL A 40 -1.27 -7.49 -8.01
C VAL A 40 -0.04 -6.78 -8.59
N VAL A 41 -0.14 -5.47 -8.85
CA VAL A 41 0.98 -4.68 -9.38
C VAL A 41 2.15 -4.65 -8.39
N VAL A 42 1.88 -4.41 -7.10
CA VAL A 42 2.94 -4.35 -6.08
C VAL A 42 3.50 -5.74 -5.80
N GLY A 43 2.64 -6.75 -5.67
CA GLY A 43 3.07 -8.12 -5.36
C GLY A 43 3.96 -8.74 -6.44
N SER A 44 3.67 -8.45 -7.72
CA SER A 44 4.42 -9.04 -8.84
C SER A 44 5.74 -8.31 -9.16
N LEU A 45 5.79 -6.99 -9.02
CA LEU A 45 6.94 -6.18 -9.48
C LEU A 45 8.07 -6.09 -8.44
N VAL A 46 7.76 -6.14 -7.15
CA VAL A 46 8.75 -5.84 -6.11
C VAL A 46 9.86 -6.88 -6.04
N VAL A 47 9.54 -8.17 -6.13
CA VAL A 47 10.57 -9.22 -6.11
C VAL A 47 11.49 -9.07 -7.32
N ALA A 48 10.94 -8.92 -8.52
CA ALA A 48 11.72 -8.71 -9.74
C ALA A 48 12.63 -7.48 -9.65
N PHE A 49 12.16 -6.40 -9.02
CA PHE A 49 12.97 -5.21 -8.77
C PHE A 49 14.12 -5.48 -7.79
N ILE A 50 13.87 -6.22 -6.69
CA ILE A 50 14.94 -6.62 -5.75
C ILE A 50 16.03 -7.40 -6.50
N LEU A 51 15.65 -8.36 -7.35
CA LEU A 51 16.61 -9.14 -8.14
C LEU A 51 17.42 -8.28 -9.12
N SER A 52 16.81 -7.22 -9.67
CA SER A 52 17.48 -6.37 -10.66
C SER A 52 18.48 -5.37 -10.07
N VAL A 53 18.34 -5.01 -8.80
CA VAL A 53 19.20 -4.00 -8.15
C VAL A 53 20.10 -4.56 -7.03
N ALA A 54 19.77 -5.72 -6.45
CA ALA A 54 20.56 -6.31 -5.39
C ALA A 54 21.84 -6.99 -5.93
N PRO A 55 22.99 -6.85 -5.26
CA PRO A 55 24.18 -7.63 -5.59
C PRO A 55 23.92 -9.13 -5.48
N LYS A 56 24.42 -9.93 -6.44
CA LYS A 56 24.18 -11.38 -6.54
C LYS A 56 24.50 -12.17 -5.26
N GLN A 57 25.43 -11.68 -4.45
CA GLN A 57 25.84 -12.29 -3.19
C GLN A 57 24.76 -12.20 -2.10
N ILE A 58 23.86 -11.20 -2.16
CA ILE A 58 22.84 -10.91 -1.13
C ILE A 58 21.41 -10.86 -1.67
N GLU A 59 21.20 -11.18 -2.94
CA GLU A 59 19.90 -11.13 -3.61
C GLU A 59 18.85 -12.01 -2.90
N ASN A 60 19.15 -13.29 -2.66
CA ASN A 60 18.24 -14.21 -1.96
C ASN A 60 17.96 -13.79 -0.50
N PHE A 61 18.93 -13.16 0.15
CA PHE A 61 18.75 -12.61 1.50
C PHE A 61 17.83 -11.39 1.49
N SER A 62 17.92 -10.54 0.48
CA SER A 62 17.06 -9.36 0.33
C SER A 62 15.61 -9.76 0.05
N VAL A 63 15.40 -10.79 -0.76
CA VAL A 63 14.07 -11.36 -1.04
C VAL A 63 13.47 -11.99 0.22
N SER A 64 14.25 -12.74 1.01
CA SER A 64 13.74 -13.34 2.25
C SER A 64 13.36 -12.29 3.30
N LEU A 65 14.17 -11.23 3.45
CA LEU A 65 13.83 -10.08 4.29
C LEU A 65 12.53 -9.40 3.84
N PHE A 66 12.31 -9.26 2.53
CA PHE A 66 11.07 -8.70 1.99
C PHE A 66 9.86 -9.55 2.38
N TYR A 67 9.93 -10.88 2.29
CA TYR A 67 8.83 -11.74 2.72
C TYR A 67 8.54 -11.66 4.22
N ILE A 68 9.58 -11.53 5.06
CA ILE A 68 9.39 -11.30 6.51
C ILE A 68 8.67 -9.97 6.75
N ALA A 69 9.08 -8.90 6.06
CA ALA A 69 8.44 -7.60 6.17
C ALA A 69 6.96 -7.65 5.75
N MET A 70 6.64 -8.35 4.65
CA MET A 70 5.26 -8.57 4.19
C MET A 70 4.42 -9.32 5.24
N ALA A 71 4.97 -10.38 5.84
CA ALA A 71 4.27 -11.13 6.88
C ALA A 71 4.00 -10.27 8.13
N LEU A 72 4.99 -9.50 8.59
CA LEU A 72 4.84 -8.58 9.71
C LEU A 72 3.80 -7.48 9.40
N SER A 73 3.78 -6.98 8.16
CA SER A 73 2.76 -6.02 7.71
C SER A 73 1.34 -6.60 7.81
N GLY A 74 1.17 -7.90 7.51
CA GLY A 74 -0.12 -8.59 7.67
C GLY A 74 -0.58 -8.65 9.13
N ILE A 75 0.34 -8.95 10.06
CA ILE A 75 0.05 -8.95 11.50
C ILE A 75 -0.35 -7.55 11.98
N ILE A 76 0.41 -6.53 11.58
CA ILE A 76 0.11 -5.13 11.91
C ILE A 76 -1.29 -4.74 11.38
N GLY A 77 -1.61 -5.13 10.14
CA GLY A 77 -2.94 -4.93 9.56
C GLY A 77 -4.07 -5.58 10.37
N ALA A 78 -3.84 -6.80 10.89
CA ALA A 78 -4.80 -7.48 11.75
C ALA A 78 -5.04 -6.72 13.08
N VAL A 79 -3.99 -6.20 13.70
CA VAL A 79 -4.11 -5.37 14.93
C VAL A 79 -4.86 -4.06 14.64
N PHE A 80 -4.64 -3.45 13.48
CA PHE A 80 -5.43 -2.27 13.09
C PHE A 80 -6.91 -2.61 12.86
N SER A 81 -7.22 -3.80 12.34
CA SER A 81 -8.59 -4.27 12.16
C SER A 81 -9.32 -4.51 13.48
N THR A 82 -8.63 -5.00 14.52
CA THR A 82 -9.27 -5.16 15.84
C THR A 82 -9.61 -3.83 16.50
N SER A 83 -8.94 -2.75 16.14
CA SER A 83 -9.19 -1.40 16.68
C SER A 83 -10.52 -0.79 16.19
N ILE A 84 -11.12 -1.33 15.14
CA ILE A 84 -12.42 -0.92 14.59
C ILE A 84 -13.51 -1.98 14.74
N ALA A 85 -13.22 -3.06 15.46
CA ALA A 85 -14.18 -4.12 15.69
C ALA A 85 -15.27 -3.62 16.64
N LEU A 86 -16.54 -3.77 16.23
CA LEU A 86 -17.67 -3.43 17.07
C LEU A 86 -17.75 -4.37 18.28
N GLU A 87 -18.15 -3.84 19.43
CA GLU A 87 -18.37 -4.65 20.62
C GLU A 87 -19.55 -5.61 20.42
N LYS A 88 -19.49 -6.77 21.08
CA LYS A 88 -20.52 -7.80 20.95
C LYS A 88 -21.86 -7.25 21.45
N GLY A 89 -22.84 -7.16 20.55
CA GLY A 89 -24.19 -6.67 20.86
C GLY A 89 -24.46 -5.22 20.42
N GLN A 90 -23.48 -4.51 19.87
CA GLN A 90 -23.69 -3.19 19.29
C GLN A 90 -24.44 -3.31 17.96
N VAL A 91 -25.59 -2.64 17.84
CA VAL A 91 -26.38 -2.60 16.61
C VAL A 91 -25.71 -1.68 15.59
N VAL A 92 -25.61 -2.15 14.35
CA VAL A 92 -25.07 -1.36 13.24
C VAL A 92 -26.09 -0.28 12.88
N THR A 93 -25.89 0.93 13.41
CA THR A 93 -26.68 2.10 13.02
C THR A 93 -25.88 2.98 12.06
N GLN A 94 -26.59 3.79 11.28
CA GLN A 94 -25.98 4.74 10.36
C GLN A 94 -24.94 5.64 11.04
N GLN A 95 -25.24 6.17 12.23
CA GLN A 95 -24.33 7.03 12.98
C GLN A 95 -23.05 6.29 13.41
N ILE A 96 -23.18 5.04 13.87
CA ILE A 96 -22.02 4.21 14.23
C ILE A 96 -21.16 3.95 12.99
N VAL A 97 -21.76 3.65 11.84
CA VAL A 97 -21.02 3.38 10.61
C VAL A 97 -20.31 4.63 10.10
N GLN A 98 -20.98 5.78 10.08
CA GLN A 98 -20.37 7.03 9.63
C GLN A 98 -19.24 7.48 10.55
N ILE A 99 -19.39 7.34 11.87
CA ILE A 99 -18.37 7.76 12.83
C ILE A 99 -17.23 6.75 12.87
N ILE A 100 -17.49 5.49 13.22
CA ILE A 100 -16.43 4.50 13.44
C ILE A 100 -15.74 4.10 12.13
N TYR A 101 -16.52 3.69 11.12
CA TYR A 101 -15.93 3.26 9.84
C TYR A 101 -15.58 4.45 8.94
N GLY A 102 -16.40 5.51 8.92
CA GLY A 102 -16.15 6.68 8.08
C GLY A 102 -14.88 7.44 8.49
N ASP A 103 -14.71 7.76 9.77
CA ASP A 103 -13.49 8.44 10.23
C ASP A 103 -12.25 7.56 10.06
N TYR A 104 -12.39 6.26 10.28
CA TYR A 104 -11.29 5.32 10.09
C TYR A 104 -10.87 5.21 8.61
N PHE A 105 -11.82 5.04 7.69
CA PHE A 105 -11.50 5.00 6.27
C PHE A 105 -10.98 6.35 5.77
N LYS A 106 -11.44 7.46 6.33
CA LYS A 106 -10.88 8.79 6.05
C LYS A 106 -9.41 8.88 6.48
N LEU A 107 -9.07 8.37 7.66
CA LEU A 107 -7.68 8.25 8.11
C LEU A 107 -6.85 7.42 7.12
N LEU A 108 -7.34 6.25 6.72
CA LEU A 108 -6.66 5.39 5.73
C LEU A 108 -6.49 6.08 4.37
N THR A 109 -7.48 6.85 3.91
CA THR A 109 -7.38 7.66 2.69
C THR A 109 -6.26 8.68 2.78
N VAL A 110 -6.19 9.44 3.88
CA VAL A 110 -5.13 10.44 4.10
C VAL A 110 -3.76 9.76 4.13
N LEU A 111 -3.61 8.67 4.87
CA LEU A 111 -2.36 7.91 4.93
C LEU A 111 -1.97 7.37 3.56
N ALA A 112 -2.92 6.86 2.77
CA ALA A 112 -2.65 6.37 1.42
C ALA A 112 -2.17 7.49 0.49
N VAL A 113 -2.74 8.70 0.58
CA VAL A 113 -2.27 9.86 -0.18
C VAL A 113 -0.86 10.29 0.26
N VAL A 114 -0.59 10.32 1.56
CA VAL A 114 0.77 10.60 2.09
C VAL A 114 1.78 9.60 1.56
N MET A 115 1.44 8.30 1.56
CA MET A 115 2.32 7.25 1.03
C MET A 115 2.56 7.38 -0.48
N VAL A 116 1.59 7.89 -1.25
CA VAL A 116 1.83 8.25 -2.66
C VAL A 116 2.89 9.35 -2.76
N GLY A 117 2.81 10.39 -1.94
CA GLY A 117 3.82 11.44 -1.87
C GLY A 117 5.21 10.90 -1.54
N VAL A 118 5.31 10.07 -0.50
CA VAL A 118 6.57 9.41 -0.10
C VAL A 118 7.14 8.56 -1.24
N ALA A 119 6.30 7.77 -1.92
CA ALA A 119 6.74 6.92 -3.02
C ALA A 119 7.28 7.73 -4.22
N LEU A 120 6.64 8.85 -4.55
CA LEU A 120 7.11 9.73 -5.62
C LEU A 120 8.46 10.38 -5.26
N LEU A 121 8.62 10.85 -4.02
CA LEU A 121 9.88 11.40 -3.53
C LEU A 121 10.99 10.33 -3.54
N ALA A 122 10.70 9.14 -3.04
CA ALA A 122 11.64 8.01 -3.08
C ALA A 122 12.04 7.65 -4.51
N SER A 123 11.10 7.67 -5.46
CA SER A 123 11.40 7.42 -6.89
C SER A 123 12.42 8.43 -7.45
N VAL A 124 12.27 9.71 -7.13
CA VAL A 124 13.22 10.75 -7.54
C VAL A 124 14.60 10.53 -6.90
N LEU A 125 14.64 10.19 -5.61
CA LEU A 125 15.88 9.92 -4.90
C LEU A 125 16.61 8.69 -5.46
N ILE A 126 15.90 7.59 -5.69
CA ILE A 126 16.46 6.36 -6.26
C ILE A 126 17.04 6.63 -7.65
N ARG A 127 16.33 7.37 -8.52
CA ARG A 127 16.84 7.76 -9.84
C ARG A 127 18.15 8.56 -9.75
N LYS A 128 18.24 9.49 -8.80
CA LYS A 128 19.47 10.26 -8.55
C LYS A 128 20.61 9.37 -8.05
N MET A 129 20.33 8.43 -7.15
CA MET A 129 21.33 7.50 -6.61
C MET A 129 21.86 6.56 -7.70
N LEU A 130 20.98 6.00 -8.53
CA LEU A 130 21.37 5.14 -9.65
C LEU A 130 22.21 5.91 -10.67
N ALA A 131 21.80 7.12 -11.06
CA ALA A 131 22.58 7.95 -11.97
C ALA A 131 23.97 8.32 -11.41
N ALA A 132 24.07 8.59 -10.11
CA ALA A 132 25.36 8.85 -9.46
C ALA A 132 26.25 7.59 -9.41
N ALA A 133 25.68 6.41 -9.22
CA ALA A 133 26.41 5.14 -9.23
C ALA A 133 26.95 4.80 -10.63
N ASP A 134 26.18 5.08 -11.69
CA ASP A 134 26.63 4.88 -13.07
C ASP A 134 27.80 5.80 -13.44
N VAL A 135 27.81 7.04 -12.94
CA VAL A 135 28.91 8.00 -13.16
C VAL A 135 30.19 7.61 -12.41
N ASN A 136 30.06 7.00 -11.22
CA ASN A 136 31.19 6.59 -10.38
C ASN A 136 31.62 5.13 -10.59
N SER A 137 31.02 4.41 -11.54
CA SER A 137 31.43 3.07 -11.89
C SER A 137 32.73 3.13 -12.69
N PRO A 138 33.85 2.56 -12.21
CA PRO A 138 35.09 2.52 -12.98
C PRO A 138 34.82 1.75 -14.28
N SER A 139 35.17 2.37 -15.41
CA SER A 139 35.04 1.74 -16.72
C SER A 139 35.76 0.40 -16.72
N ILE A 140 35.10 -0.64 -17.22
CA ILE A 140 35.65 -2.00 -17.38
C ILE A 140 36.94 -2.04 -18.22
N GLN A 141 37.35 -0.91 -18.84
CA GLN A 141 38.61 -0.76 -19.58
C GLN A 141 39.88 -0.87 -18.71
N ASP A 142 39.84 -0.59 -17.39
CA ASP A 142 41.05 -0.66 -16.54
C ASP A 142 41.41 -2.06 -16.04
N LYS A 143 40.64 -3.10 -16.39
CA LYS A 143 40.96 -4.50 -16.06
C LYS A 143 41.69 -5.26 -17.17
N GLN A 144 42.09 -4.58 -18.26
CA GLN A 144 42.85 -5.17 -19.36
C GLN A 144 44.16 -4.42 -19.70
N ALA A 145 44.67 -3.59 -18.80
CA ALA A 145 46.03 -3.03 -18.90
C ALA A 145 46.99 -3.74 -17.93
#